data_AF-A0A164I0X6-F1
#
_entry.id   AF-A0A164I0X6-F1
#
_cell.length_a   1.000
_cell.length_b   1.000
_cell.length_c   1.000
_cell.angle_alpha   90.00
_cell.angle_beta   90.00
_cell.angle_gamma   90.00
#
_symmetry.space_group_name_H-M   'P 1'
#
loop_
_entity.id
_entity.type
_entity.pdbx_description
1 polymer ?
#
loop_
_entity_poly.entity_id
_entity_poly.type
_entity_poly.pdbx_seq_one_letter_code
_entity_poly.pdbx_strand_id
1 'polypeptide(L)'
;EQAEVAGLIGFFVNTLVLRSRVDAQASVQDLVRQSRETCLGAYAHQQVPFEKLVEVLQVERSLSHHPLFQVMLVLQNNETAELSLPGLQLTALEDEWRSAKFDLTLNVAETDQELLLSWEYSTELFSAA
;
A
#
# COMPACT_ATOMS: atom_id res chain seq x y z
N GLU A 1 -0.22 -9.76 12.69
CA GLU A 1 -0.57 -10.91 11.85
C GLU A 1 -1.67 -11.73 12.49
N GLN A 2 -2.55 -12.32 11.68
CA GLN A 2 -3.54 -13.29 12.13
C GLN A 2 -3.03 -14.69 11.80
N ALA A 3 -2.46 -15.38 12.79
CA ALA A 3 -1.84 -16.70 12.58
C ALA A 3 -2.81 -17.75 12.01
N GLU A 4 -4.11 -17.62 12.29
CA GLU A 4 -5.16 -18.54 11.84
C GLU A 4 -5.36 -18.55 10.32
N VAL A 5 -5.04 -17.45 9.63
CA VAL A 5 -5.21 -17.33 8.16
C VAL A 5 -3.91 -17.43 7.38
N ALA A 6 -2.75 -17.51 8.06
CA ALA A 6 -1.44 -17.48 7.42
C ALA A 6 -1.21 -18.66 6.44
N GLY A 7 -1.87 -19.80 6.65
CA GLY A 7 -1.79 -20.97 5.77
C GLY A 7 -2.96 -21.12 4.80
N LEU A 8 -3.85 -20.11 4.70
CA LEU A 8 -5.05 -20.19 3.86
C LEU A 8 -4.85 -19.45 2.54
N ILE A 9 -5.41 -20.00 1.47
CA ILE A 9 -5.51 -19.30 0.19
C ILE A 9 -6.77 -18.43 0.21
N GLY A 10 -6.61 -17.12 0.05
CA GLY A 10 -7.71 -16.16 0.07
C GLY A 10 -7.25 -14.71 -0.05
N PHE A 11 -8.20 -13.79 -0.18
CA PHE A 11 -7.92 -12.35 -0.24
C PHE A 11 -8.00 -11.76 1.17
N PHE A 12 -6.83 -11.61 1.82
CA PHE A 12 -6.72 -11.15 3.21
C PHE A 12 -6.08 -9.75 3.34
N VAL A 13 -5.78 -9.11 2.21
CA VAL A 13 -5.22 -7.75 2.20
C VAL A 13 -6.30 -6.77 2.62
N ASN A 14 -5.99 -5.93 3.61
CA ASN A 14 -6.83 -4.81 4.01
C ASN A 14 -6.09 -3.49 3.76
N THR A 15 -6.83 -2.44 3.40
CA THR A 15 -6.28 -1.10 3.19
C THR A 15 -6.52 -0.22 4.42
N LEU A 16 -5.45 0.39 4.94
CA LEU A 16 -5.54 1.32 6.06
C LEU A 16 -5.45 2.77 5.56
N VAL A 17 -6.46 3.57 5.88
CA VAL A 17 -6.47 5.00 5.53
C VAL A 17 -5.66 5.78 6.57
N LEU A 18 -4.51 6.33 6.15
CA LEU A 18 -3.61 7.09 7.01
C LEU A 18 -3.75 8.59 6.70
N ARG A 19 -4.35 9.34 7.63
CA ARG A 19 -4.55 10.78 7.47
C ARG A 19 -3.39 11.56 8.09
N SER A 20 -2.49 12.07 7.25
CA SER A 20 -1.43 12.99 7.67
C SER A 20 -1.92 14.44 7.62
N ARG A 21 -1.49 15.28 8.58
CA ARG A 21 -1.66 16.73 8.51
C ARG A 21 -0.28 17.36 8.39
N VAL A 22 0.02 17.94 7.24
CA VAL A 22 1.31 18.58 6.99
C VAL A 22 1.20 20.06 7.36
N ASP A 23 1.94 20.45 8.39
CA ASP A 23 2.17 21.86 8.74
C ASP A 23 3.52 22.29 8.16
N ALA A 24 3.50 23.32 7.31
CA ALA A 24 4.70 23.86 6.69
C ALA A 24 5.69 24.48 7.69
N GLN A 25 5.25 24.78 8.92
CA GLN A 25 6.10 25.29 9.99
C GLN A 25 6.71 24.19 10.86
N ALA A 26 6.19 22.96 10.78
CA ALA A 26 6.70 21.83 11.56
C ALA A 26 7.99 21.26 10.95
N SER A 27 8.84 20.67 11.79
CA SER A 27 10.02 19.98 11.29
C SER A 27 9.65 18.64 10.64
N VAL A 28 10.53 18.11 9.79
CA VAL A 28 10.38 16.74 9.26
C VAL A 28 10.30 15.71 10.39
N GLN A 29 11.06 15.91 11.48
CA GLN A 29 11.04 15.01 12.63
C GLN A 29 9.66 14.99 13.31
N ASP A 30 8.99 16.14 13.41
CA ASP A 30 7.64 16.22 13.97
C ASP A 30 6.63 15.51 13.08
N LEU A 31 6.74 15.68 11.75
CA LEU A 31 5.90 14.96 10.80
C LEU A 31 6.10 13.44 10.87
N VAL A 32 7.34 12.98 11.01
CA VAL A 32 7.65 11.55 11.19
C VAL A 32 7.05 11.03 12.51
N ARG A 33 7.13 11.80 13.60
CA ARG A 33 6.52 11.43 14.89
C ARG A 33 5.00 11.29 14.76
N GLN A 34 4.35 12.27 14.13
CA GLN A 34 2.91 12.25 13.88
C GLN A 34 2.50 11.07 12.98
N SER A 35 3.28 10.80 11.93
CA SER A 35 3.05 9.66 11.03
C SER A 35 3.12 8.34 11.80
N ARG A 36 4.15 8.16 12.64
CA ARG A 36 4.27 6.99 13.52
C ARG A 36 3.06 6.83 14.44
N GLU A 37 2.60 7.90 15.10
CA GLU A 37 1.42 7.86 15.96
C GLU A 37 0.16 7.46 15.18
N THR A 38 0.00 8.00 13.97
CA THR A 38 -1.12 7.69 13.07
C THR A 38 -1.10 6.22 12.63
N CYS A 39 0.06 5.71 12.22
CA CYS A 39 0.24 4.31 11.84
C CYS A 39 -0.06 3.36 13.00
N LEU A 40 0.48 3.64 14.20
CA LEU A 40 0.23 2.81 15.38
C LEU A 40 -1.26 2.79 15.75
N GLY A 41 -1.94 3.93 15.67
CA GLY A 41 -3.39 4.02 15.87
C GLY A 41 -4.17 3.21 14.83
N ALA A 42 -3.78 3.30 13.55
CA ALA A 42 -4.41 2.52 12.49
C ALA A 42 -4.18 1.00 12.67
N TYR A 43 -2.97 0.58 13.04
CA TYR A 43 -2.65 -0.83 13.28
C TYR A 43 -3.43 -1.43 14.46
N ALA A 44 -3.75 -0.63 15.48
CA ALA A 44 -4.62 -1.06 16.58
C ALA A 44 -6.06 -1.41 16.13
N HIS A 45 -6.48 -0.92 14.95
CA HIS A 45 -7.80 -1.13 14.38
C HIS A 45 -7.77 -1.78 12.98
N GLN A 46 -6.66 -2.43 12.63
CA GLN A 46 -6.42 -2.95 11.27
C GLN A 46 -7.42 -4.02 10.80
N GLN A 47 -8.23 -4.57 11.71
CA GLN A 47 -9.23 -5.58 11.40
C GLN A 47 -10.51 -4.98 10.80
N VAL A 48 -10.69 -3.65 10.85
CA VAL A 48 -11.84 -2.99 10.24
C VAL A 48 -11.66 -2.97 8.73
N PRO A 49 -12.56 -3.60 7.94
CA PRO A 49 -12.46 -3.57 6.48
C PRO A 49 -12.61 -2.15 5.93
N PHE A 50 -11.81 -1.81 4.93
CA PHE A 50 -11.90 -0.53 4.24
C PHE A 50 -13.32 -0.23 3.73
N GLU A 51 -13.99 -1.21 3.14
CA GLU A 51 -15.33 -1.07 2.57
C GLU A 51 -16.35 -0.69 3.66
N LYS A 52 -16.15 -1.22 4.89
CA LYS A 52 -17.03 -0.88 6.01
C LYS A 52 -16.83 0.57 6.46
N LEU A 53 -15.60 1.07 6.40
CA LEU A 53 -15.31 2.48 6.68
C LEU A 53 -15.99 3.40 5.66
N VAL A 54 -15.93 3.07 4.37
CA VAL A 54 -16.61 3.81 3.29
C VAL A 54 -18.13 3.82 3.50
N GLU A 55 -18.72 2.66 3.86
CA GLU A 55 -20.14 2.52 4.13
C GLU A 55 -20.59 3.41 5.30
N VAL A 56 -19.90 3.34 6.43
CA VAL A 56 -20.25 4.08 7.66
C VAL A 56 -20.06 5.58 7.50
N LEU A 57 -19.02 6.01 6.79
CA LEU A 57 -18.77 7.42 6.51
C LEU A 57 -19.66 8.00 5.41
N GLN A 58 -20.49 7.17 4.75
CA GLN A 58 -21.37 7.57 3.66
C GLN A 58 -20.64 8.37 2.57
N VAL A 59 -19.43 7.93 2.21
CA VAL A 59 -18.64 8.61 1.18
C VAL A 59 -19.37 8.49 -0.15
N GLU A 60 -19.55 9.62 -0.84
CA GLU A 60 -20.18 9.63 -2.16
C GLU A 60 -19.35 8.79 -3.15
N ARG A 61 -20.04 7.92 -3.90
CA ARG A 61 -19.39 7.10 -4.91
C ARG A 61 -19.03 7.96 -6.12
N SER A 62 -17.77 7.93 -6.50
CA SER A 62 -17.27 8.52 -7.74
C SER A 62 -16.73 7.42 -8.65
N LEU A 63 -16.92 7.57 -9.96
CA LEU A 63 -16.24 6.75 -10.97
C LEU A 63 -14.84 7.29 -11.30
N SER A 64 -14.53 8.52 -10.89
CA SER A 64 -13.29 9.21 -11.22
C SER A 64 -12.26 9.20 -10.09
N HIS A 65 -12.68 8.96 -8.85
CA HIS A 65 -11.78 9.01 -7.68
C HIS A 65 -12.07 7.88 -6.71
N HIS A 66 -10.99 7.31 -6.17
CA HIS A 66 -11.08 6.34 -5.10
C HIS A 66 -11.59 7.00 -3.81
N PRO A 67 -12.48 6.35 -3.02
CA PRO A 67 -12.98 6.92 -1.79
C PRO A 67 -11.86 7.11 -0.75
N LEU A 68 -11.98 8.17 0.04
CA LEU A 68 -11.11 8.55 1.17
C LEU A 68 -9.65 8.94 0.85
N PHE A 69 -9.03 8.36 -0.16
CA PHE A 69 -7.64 8.64 -0.54
C PHE A 69 -7.40 8.38 -2.03
N GLN A 70 -6.37 9.03 -2.57
CA GLN A 70 -5.98 8.92 -3.99
C GLN A 70 -4.51 8.51 -4.18
N VAL A 71 -3.73 8.51 -3.10
CA VAL A 71 -2.32 8.11 -3.09
C VAL A 71 -2.14 6.86 -2.23
N MET A 72 -1.56 5.81 -2.81
CA MET A 72 -1.27 4.56 -2.13
C MET A 72 0.23 4.42 -1.85
N LEU A 73 0.58 3.91 -0.68
CA LEU A 73 1.93 3.46 -0.34
C LEU A 73 1.88 1.96 -0.04
N VAL A 74 2.67 1.18 -0.76
CA VAL A 74 2.85 -0.25 -0.52
C VAL A 74 4.29 -0.48 -0.10
N LEU A 75 4.48 -1.06 1.08
CA LEU A 75 5.78 -1.53 1.54
C LEU A 75 5.78 -3.05 1.51
N GLN A 76 6.66 -3.63 0.70
CA GLN A 76 6.93 -5.06 0.64
C GLN A 76 8.23 -5.33 1.40
N ASN A 77 8.10 -5.76 2.66
CA ASN A 77 9.21 -6.06 3.55
C ASN A 77 9.19 -7.52 4.05
N ASN A 78 8.40 -8.37 3.41
CA ASN A 78 8.35 -9.80 3.72
C ASN A 78 9.46 -10.53 2.96
N GLU A 79 9.96 -11.62 3.52
CA GLU A 79 10.89 -12.51 2.82
C GLU A 79 10.24 -13.01 1.52
N THR A 80 10.90 -12.79 0.39
CA THR A 80 10.49 -13.38 -0.88
C THR A 80 10.68 -14.88 -0.78
N ALA A 81 9.59 -15.63 -0.73
CA ALA A 81 9.65 -17.09 -0.74
C ALA A 81 10.22 -17.56 -2.09
N GLU A 82 11.44 -18.09 -2.09
CA GLU A 82 11.98 -18.76 -3.27
C GLU A 82 11.21 -20.06 -3.52
N LEU A 83 10.46 -20.11 -4.62
CA LEU A 83 9.84 -21.34 -5.08
C LEU A 83 10.93 -22.26 -5.66
N SER A 84 11.25 -23.34 -4.96
CA SER A 84 12.19 -24.36 -5.46
C SER A 84 11.44 -25.58 -5.99
N LEU A 85 11.68 -25.93 -7.25
CA LEU A 85 11.17 -27.14 -7.88
C LEU A 85 12.34 -28.03 -8.33
N PRO A 86 12.37 -29.33 -7.98
CA PRO A 86 13.48 -30.21 -8.32
C PRO A 86 13.77 -30.25 -9.82
N GLY A 87 15.02 -29.97 -10.20
CA GLY A 87 15.48 -30.04 -11.59
C GLY A 87 15.08 -28.86 -12.47
N LEU A 88 14.47 -27.81 -11.91
CA LEU A 88 14.07 -26.60 -12.63
C LEU A 88 14.78 -25.37 -12.07
N GLN A 89 15.17 -24.48 -12.97
CA GLN A 89 15.55 -23.11 -12.63
C GLN A 89 14.38 -22.20 -12.94
N LEU A 90 13.89 -21.47 -11.95
CA LEU A 90 12.79 -20.52 -12.10
C LEU A 90 13.34 -19.10 -12.11
N THR A 91 12.78 -18.27 -12.97
CA THR A 91 13.07 -16.83 -13.03
C THR A 91 11.74 -16.10 -13.05
N ALA A 92 11.61 -15.06 -12.22
CA ALA A 92 10.45 -14.19 -12.26
C ALA A 92 10.39 -13.48 -13.62
N LEU A 93 9.21 -13.44 -14.23
CA LEU A 93 8.94 -12.57 -15.36
C LEU A 93 8.40 -11.26 -14.80
N GLU A 94 8.87 -10.14 -15.35
CA GLU A 94 8.33 -8.83 -15.00
C GLU A 94 6.86 -8.75 -15.41
N ASP A 95 6.02 -8.29 -14.48
CA ASP A 95 4.59 -8.12 -14.72
C ASP A 95 4.35 -6.89 -15.62
N GLU A 96 3.83 -7.09 -16.83
CA GLU A 96 3.43 -5.99 -17.73
C GLU A 96 2.04 -5.42 -17.35
N TRP A 97 1.78 -5.14 -16.07
CA TRP A 97 0.49 -4.59 -15.67
C TRP A 97 0.46 -3.07 -15.92
N ARG A 98 -0.32 -2.65 -16.93
CA ARG A 98 -0.40 -1.25 -17.39
C ARG A 98 -1.68 -0.55 -16.94
N SER A 99 -2.19 -0.83 -15.73
CA SER A 99 -3.39 -0.17 -15.22
C SER A 99 -3.16 0.41 -13.84
N ALA A 100 -3.24 1.74 -13.71
CA ALA A 100 -3.20 2.41 -12.42
C ALA A 100 -4.56 2.31 -11.72
N LYS A 101 -4.57 1.77 -10.49
CA LYS A 101 -5.80 1.66 -9.66
C LYS A 101 -6.10 2.94 -8.88
N PHE A 102 -5.07 3.72 -8.60
CA PHE A 102 -5.11 4.98 -7.88
C PHE A 102 -4.46 6.06 -8.73
N ASP A 103 -4.64 7.33 -8.37
CA ASP A 103 -4.00 8.44 -9.08
C ASP A 103 -2.47 8.27 -9.04
N LEU A 104 -1.93 7.85 -7.88
CA LEU A 104 -0.51 7.59 -7.68
C LEU A 104 -0.30 6.46 -6.65
N THR A 105 0.55 5.50 -6.97
CA THR A 105 0.99 4.44 -6.06
C THR A 105 2.52 4.44 -5.97
N LEU A 106 3.06 4.52 -4.76
CA LEU A 106 4.46 4.24 -4.50
C LEU A 106 4.59 2.80 -3.99
N ASN A 107 5.25 1.96 -4.76
CA ASN A 107 5.67 0.64 -4.31
C ASN A 107 7.11 0.72 -3.82
N VAL A 108 7.33 0.27 -2.59
CA VAL A 108 8.64 0.17 -1.95
C VAL A 108 8.90 -1.30 -1.66
N ALA A 109 9.94 -1.87 -2.26
CA ALA A 109 10.45 -3.18 -1.90
C ALA A 109 11.73 -3.00 -1.08
N GLU A 110 11.77 -3.63 0.10
CA GLU A 110 12.94 -3.63 0.97
C GLU A 110 13.76 -4.90 0.71
N THR A 111 15.05 -4.72 0.43
CA THR A 111 16.04 -5.80 0.41
C THR A 111 17.03 -5.58 1.54
N ASP A 112 17.90 -6.56 1.80
CA ASP A 112 18.92 -6.45 2.85
C ASP A 112 19.86 -5.23 2.70
N GLN A 113 19.95 -4.65 1.50
CA GLN A 113 20.93 -3.62 1.17
C GLN A 113 20.32 -2.30 0.69
N GLU A 114 19.09 -2.31 0.18
CA GLU A 114 18.50 -1.16 -0.48
C GLU A 114 16.97 -1.15 -0.43
N LEU A 115 16.41 0.04 -0.66
CA LEU A 115 15.01 0.22 -0.95
C LEU A 115 14.84 0.43 -2.45
N LEU A 116 14.06 -0.43 -3.09
CA LEU A 116 13.67 -0.29 -4.48
C LEU A 116 12.33 0.42 -4.55
N LEU A 117 12.28 1.55 -5.26
CA LEU A 117 11.09 2.39 -5.38
C LEU A 117 10.58 2.35 -6.82
N SER A 118 9.28 2.12 -6.99
CA SER A 118 8.61 2.26 -8.29
C SER A 118 7.31 3.04 -8.14
N TRP A 119 7.05 3.90 -9.13
CA TRP A 119 5.84 4.71 -9.21
C TRP A 119 4.91 4.13 -10.26
N GLU A 120 3.68 3.83 -9.86
CA GLU A 120 2.55 3.60 -10.75
C GLU A 120 1.66 4.85 -10.70
N TYR A 121 1.23 5.36 -11.86
CA TYR A 121 0.44 6.58 -11.93
C TYR A 121 -0.59 6.52 -13.06
N SER A 122 -1.70 7.24 -12.88
CA SER A 122 -2.68 7.41 -13.95
C SER A 122 -2.12 8.29 -15.07
N THR A 123 -2.09 7.78 -16.29
CA THR A 123 -1.65 8.54 -17.48
C THR A 123 -2.63 9.62 -17.90
N GLU A 124 -3.84 9.62 -17.35
CA GLU A 124 -4.81 10.72 -17.53
C GLU A 124 -4.41 11.96 -16.72
N LEU A 125 -3.64 11.78 -15.64
CA LEU A 125 -3.24 12.83 -14.71
C LEU A 125 -1.76 13.21 -14.83
N PHE A 126 -0.89 12.26 -15.16
CA PHE A 126 0.56 12.44 -15.17
C PHE A 126 1.20 11.94 -16.46
N SER A 127 2.32 12.54 -16.84
CA SER A 127 3.18 12.08 -17.93
C SER A 127 4.49 11.53 -17.38
N ALA A 128 5.16 10.68 -18.16
CA ALA A 128 6.56 10.37 -17.90
C ALA A 128 7.39 11.67 -17.97
N ALA A 129 8.49 11.71 -17.19
CA ALA A 129 9.47 12.80 -17.22
C ALA A 129 10.33 12.77 -18.49
#